data_AF-A0A8W8LU43-F1
#
_entry.id   AF-A0A8W8LU43-F1
#
_cell.length_a   1.000
_cell.length_b   1.000
_cell.length_c   1.000
_cell.angle_alpha   90.00
_cell.angle_beta   90.00
_cell.angle_gamma   90.00
#
_symmetry.space_group_name_H-M   'P 1'
#
loop_
_entity.id
_entity.type
_entity.pdbx_description
1 polymer ?
#
loop_
_entity_poly.entity_id
_entity_poly.type
_entity_poly.pdbx_seq_one_letter_code
_entity_poly.pdbx_strand_id
1 'polypeptide(L)'
;SFFIVIKKPRQFYQKEYIVKYSEDTSSLLKESEDTDDKIKGRLTLREKLLLLKPLMKYMIPLCLVYIAEYFINQGLYELLYFNHIWLSEKEQYRWYQVDYQLGVFISRSSVNVFKINKLWTLPVLQCVNVAILTAQVFLRFIPNIWIIFALVLFEGLLGGAAFVNTFYKISEDIEAEFKEFSLSAATIADSVGISIAGAISIPAHNRICSLNLKM
;
A
#
# COMPACT_ATOMS: atom_id res chain seq x y z
N SER A 1 2.34 16.09 -13.04
CA SER A 1 3.64 16.55 -13.52
C SER A 1 4.76 15.80 -12.82
N PHE A 2 5.47 14.93 -13.54
CA PHE A 2 6.54 14.04 -13.05
C PHE A 2 7.95 14.66 -13.13
N PHE A 3 8.05 15.99 -13.14
CA PHE A 3 9.34 16.67 -13.29
C PHE A 3 9.64 17.47 -12.03
N ILE A 4 10.83 17.20 -11.48
CA ILE A 4 11.50 17.90 -10.38
C ILE A 4 11.20 17.33 -8.98
N VAL A 5 11.85 16.21 -8.67
CA VAL A 5 12.38 15.97 -7.32
C VAL A 5 13.79 15.40 -7.44
N ILE A 6 14.77 16.28 -7.69
CA ILE A 6 16.16 16.00 -7.33
C ILE A 6 16.50 17.00 -6.23
N LYS A 7 16.41 16.56 -4.98
CA LYS A 7 16.87 17.32 -3.82
C LYS A 7 18.19 16.70 -3.34
N LYS A 8 19.22 17.53 -3.25
CA LYS A 8 20.58 17.16 -2.80
C LYS A 8 20.53 16.63 -1.35
N PRO A 9 21.17 15.50 -1.00
CA PRO A 9 21.04 14.88 0.33
C PRO A 9 21.76 15.68 1.42
N ARG A 10 21.14 15.79 2.60
CA ARG A 10 21.71 16.38 3.83
C ARG A 10 22.55 15.33 4.57
N GLN A 11 23.86 15.54 4.62
CA GLN A 11 24.87 14.53 4.93
C GLN A 11 25.03 14.11 6.41
N PHE A 12 24.39 14.77 7.38
CA PHE A 12 24.76 14.58 8.79
C PHE A 12 23.97 13.52 9.57
N TYR A 13 22.70 13.28 9.24
CA TYR A 13 21.90 12.21 9.89
C TYR A 13 22.10 10.84 9.21
N GLN A 14 22.66 10.85 8.00
CA GLN A 14 22.89 9.67 7.18
C GLN A 14 24.03 8.81 7.75
N LYS A 15 25.07 9.42 8.32
CA LYS A 15 26.31 8.72 8.70
C LYS A 15 26.11 7.62 9.76
N GLU A 16 25.29 7.88 10.77
CA GLU A 16 25.10 6.94 11.90
C GLU A 16 24.23 5.74 11.52
N TYR A 17 23.25 5.94 10.62
CA TYR A 17 22.43 4.87 10.08
C TYR A 17 23.17 4.09 8.97
N ILE A 18 24.00 4.77 8.17
CA ILE A 18 24.89 4.19 7.16
C ILE A 18 25.91 3.25 7.80
N VAL A 19 26.56 3.64 8.91
CA VAL A 19 27.57 2.80 9.58
C VAL A 19 26.94 1.51 10.09
N LYS A 20 25.75 1.58 10.70
CA LYS A 20 25.06 0.39 11.19
C LYS A 20 24.60 -0.56 10.08
N TYR A 21 24.08 -0.01 8.98
CA TYR A 21 23.66 -0.82 7.81
C TYR A 21 24.85 -1.40 7.05
N SER A 22 25.92 -0.61 6.88
CA SER A 22 27.18 -1.03 6.26
C SER A 22 27.89 -2.09 7.10
N GLU A 23 27.97 -1.94 8.42
CA GLU A 23 28.58 -2.93 9.31
C GLU A 23 27.80 -4.24 9.34
N ASP A 24 26.48 -4.21 9.53
CA ASP A 24 25.66 -5.43 9.55
C ASP A 24 25.67 -6.15 8.19
N THR A 25 25.61 -5.39 7.08
CA THR A 25 25.63 -5.98 5.73
C THR A 25 27.03 -6.48 5.37
N SER A 26 28.09 -5.75 5.71
CA SER A 26 29.47 -6.18 5.43
C SER A 26 29.92 -7.32 6.34
N SER A 27 29.43 -7.44 7.57
CA SER A 27 29.66 -8.63 8.40
C SER A 27 28.96 -9.87 7.85
N LEU A 28 27.72 -9.73 7.39
CA LEU A 28 26.95 -10.83 6.80
C LEU A 28 27.49 -11.23 5.41
N LEU A 29 27.99 -10.26 4.63
CA LEU A 29 28.64 -10.52 3.35
C LEU A 29 30.03 -11.14 3.54
N LYS A 30 30.82 -10.70 4.54
CA LYS A 30 32.12 -11.32 4.86
C LYS A 30 32.00 -12.75 5.33
N GLU A 31 30.95 -13.07 6.10
CA GLU A 31 30.67 -14.45 6.52
C GLU A 31 30.29 -15.35 5.33
N SER A 32 29.74 -14.79 4.25
CA SER A 32 29.48 -15.50 2.99
C SER A 32 30.65 -15.48 1.99
N GLU A 33 31.52 -14.47 2.01
CA GLU A 33 32.66 -14.32 1.09
C GLU A 33 33.74 -15.38 1.34
N ASP A 34 33.93 -15.84 2.57
CA ASP A 34 34.92 -16.88 2.90
C ASP A 34 34.59 -18.26 2.29
N THR A 35 33.39 -18.44 1.70
CA THR A 35 32.95 -19.72 1.12
C THR A 35 32.82 -19.71 -0.41
N ASP A 36 32.75 -18.56 -1.10
CA ASP A 36 32.28 -18.51 -2.50
C ASP A 36 33.05 -17.57 -3.43
N ASP A 37 34.38 -17.60 -3.37
CA ASP A 37 35.28 -16.77 -4.17
C ASP A 37 35.33 -17.15 -5.68
N LYS A 38 34.24 -17.65 -6.27
CA LYS A 38 34.21 -18.12 -7.67
C LYS A 38 33.01 -17.76 -8.55
N ILE A 39 32.02 -16.98 -8.12
CA ILE A 39 30.88 -16.63 -8.99
C ILE A 39 30.63 -15.11 -9.05
N LYS A 40 31.51 -14.40 -9.78
CA LYS A 40 31.17 -13.08 -10.35
C LYS A 40 30.00 -13.24 -11.31
N GLY A 41 28.78 -12.86 -10.91
CA GLY A 41 27.76 -12.46 -11.89
C GLY A 41 26.28 -12.60 -11.52
N ARG A 42 25.88 -13.31 -10.47
CA ARG A 42 24.47 -13.36 -10.05
C ARG A 42 24.35 -13.50 -8.55
N LEU A 43 23.86 -12.44 -7.90
CA LEU A 43 23.44 -12.50 -6.50
C LEU A 43 22.52 -13.71 -6.29
N THR A 44 22.87 -14.56 -5.34
CA THR A 44 22.18 -15.80 -5.01
C THR A 44 20.78 -15.48 -4.46
N LEU A 45 19.79 -16.38 -4.62
CA LEU A 45 18.43 -16.16 -4.08
C LEU A 45 18.43 -15.84 -2.58
N ARG A 46 19.38 -16.41 -1.82
CA ARG A 46 19.57 -16.12 -0.39
C ARG A 46 20.04 -14.70 -0.13
N GLU A 47 21.00 -14.20 -0.91
CA GLU A 47 21.49 -12.82 -0.81
C GLU A 47 20.40 -11.82 -1.18
N LYS A 48 19.60 -12.11 -2.22
CA LYS A 48 18.41 -11.31 -2.55
C LYS A 48 17.38 -11.29 -1.42
N LEU A 49 17.19 -12.41 -0.73
CA LEU A 49 16.28 -12.51 0.41
C LEU A 49 16.82 -11.77 1.65
N LEU A 50 18.13 -11.79 1.87
CA LEU A 50 18.80 -11.02 2.93
C LEU A 50 18.69 -9.51 2.67
N LEU A 51 18.85 -9.08 1.42
CA LEU A 51 18.63 -7.70 1.00
C LEU A 51 17.17 -7.27 1.18
N LEU A 52 16.20 -8.19 1.03
CA LEU A 52 14.77 -7.93 1.26
C LEU A 52 14.41 -7.69 2.74
N LYS A 53 15.10 -8.34 3.68
CA LYS A 53 14.81 -8.26 5.12
C LYS A 53 14.70 -6.82 5.66
N PRO A 54 15.64 -5.89 5.39
CA PRO A 54 15.51 -4.50 5.82
C PRO A 54 14.40 -3.73 5.08
N LEU A 55 14.10 -4.09 3.84
CA LEU A 55 13.02 -3.47 3.05
C LEU A 55 11.62 -3.82 3.56
N MET A 56 11.47 -4.93 4.30
CA MET A 56 10.19 -5.36 4.86
C MET A 56 9.51 -4.28 5.71
N LYS A 57 10.28 -3.39 6.35
CA LYS A 57 9.74 -2.25 7.12
C LYS A 57 8.91 -1.29 6.26
N TYR A 58 9.18 -1.24 4.95
CA TYR A 58 8.46 -0.43 3.96
C TYR A 58 7.41 -1.25 3.22
N MET A 59 7.77 -2.48 2.85
CA MET A 59 6.90 -3.39 2.08
C MET A 59 5.69 -3.90 2.87
N ILE A 60 5.84 -4.21 4.17
CA ILE A 60 4.73 -4.72 4.99
C ILE A 60 3.61 -3.67 5.13
N PRO A 61 3.89 -2.42 5.56
CA PRO A 61 2.85 -1.40 5.64
C PRO A 61 2.18 -1.14 4.29
N LEU A 62 2.97 -1.11 3.19
CA LEU A 62 2.44 -0.94 1.84
C LEU A 62 1.49 -2.08 1.48
N CYS A 63 1.94 -3.33 1.60
CA CYS A 63 1.15 -4.52 1.31
C CYS A 63 -0.16 -4.53 2.12
N LEU A 64 -0.13 -4.19 3.41
CA LEU A 64 -1.33 -4.14 4.25
C LEU A 64 -2.33 -3.07 3.79
N VAL A 65 -1.88 -1.87 3.41
CA VAL A 65 -2.77 -0.85 2.84
C VAL A 65 -3.43 -1.36 1.58
N TYR A 66 -2.64 -1.96 0.68
CA TYR A 66 -3.14 -2.47 -0.60
C TYR A 66 -4.08 -3.67 -0.46
N ILE A 67 -3.84 -4.56 0.52
CA ILE A 67 -4.80 -5.62 0.86
C ILE A 67 -6.14 -5.02 1.26
N ALA A 68 -6.11 -4.05 2.17
CA ALA A 68 -7.31 -3.42 2.73
C ALA A 68 -8.07 -2.58 1.68
N GLU A 69 -7.37 -1.77 0.90
CA GLU A 69 -7.89 -1.01 -0.23
C GLU A 69 -8.56 -1.90 -1.28
N TYR A 70 -7.85 -2.91 -1.78
CA TYR A 70 -8.42 -3.74 -2.83
C TYR A 70 -9.52 -4.67 -2.32
N PHE A 71 -9.53 -5.01 -1.03
CA PHE A 71 -10.64 -5.73 -0.42
C PHE A 71 -11.92 -4.88 -0.39
N ILE A 72 -11.81 -3.57 -0.16
CA ILE A 72 -12.95 -2.66 -0.25
C ILE A 72 -13.43 -2.58 -1.71
N ASN A 73 -12.51 -2.30 -2.64
CA ASN A 73 -12.83 -2.16 -4.07
C ASN A 73 -13.49 -3.43 -4.66
N GLN A 74 -12.91 -4.60 -4.40
CA GLN A 74 -13.33 -5.86 -5.03
C GLN A 74 -14.38 -6.62 -4.20
N GLY A 75 -14.42 -6.42 -2.89
CA GLY A 75 -15.29 -7.18 -1.99
C GLY A 75 -16.51 -6.42 -1.48
N LEU A 76 -16.39 -5.11 -1.24
CA LEU A 76 -17.42 -4.34 -0.53
C LEU A 76 -18.24 -3.40 -1.42
N TYR A 77 -17.66 -2.81 -2.48
CA TYR A 77 -18.38 -1.82 -3.31
C TYR A 77 -19.67 -2.35 -3.92
N GLU A 78 -19.70 -3.59 -4.38
CA GLU A 78 -20.90 -4.23 -4.91
C GLU A 78 -21.99 -4.41 -3.84
N LEU A 79 -21.59 -4.60 -2.58
CA LEU A 79 -22.49 -4.83 -1.45
C LEU A 79 -22.99 -3.52 -0.80
N LEU A 80 -22.29 -2.41 -1.03
CA LEU A 80 -22.62 -1.08 -0.51
C LEU A 80 -23.70 -0.41 -1.34
N TYR A 81 -24.93 -0.89 -1.20
CA TYR A 81 -26.07 -0.40 -1.97
C TYR A 81 -27.09 0.38 -1.12
N PHE A 82 -27.54 1.52 -1.64
CA PHE A 82 -28.58 2.36 -1.06
C PHE A 82 -29.86 2.30 -1.90
N ASN A 83 -30.96 1.88 -1.27
CA ASN A 83 -32.30 1.92 -1.85
C ASN A 83 -32.90 3.34 -1.78
N HIS A 84 -33.78 3.68 -2.72
CA HIS A 84 -34.58 4.91 -2.75
C HIS A 84 -33.82 6.23 -2.97
N ILE A 85 -32.69 6.20 -3.67
CA ILE A 85 -31.98 7.40 -4.12
C ILE A 85 -32.06 7.56 -5.65
N TRP A 86 -31.65 8.72 -6.16
CA TRP A 86 -31.68 9.00 -7.61
C TRP A 86 -30.68 8.17 -8.43
N LEU A 87 -29.75 7.47 -7.78
CA LEU A 87 -28.75 6.62 -8.43
C LEU A 87 -29.18 5.15 -8.37
N SER A 88 -29.16 4.49 -9.52
CA SER A 88 -29.27 3.04 -9.60
C SER A 88 -28.04 2.35 -8.98
N GLU A 89 -28.17 1.08 -8.60
CA GLU A 89 -27.09 0.25 -8.07
C GLU A 89 -25.80 0.31 -8.91
N LYS A 90 -25.96 0.18 -10.23
CA LYS A 90 -24.83 0.24 -11.18
C LYS A 90 -24.19 1.63 -11.23
N GLU A 91 -24.97 2.69 -11.07
CA GLU A 91 -24.45 4.05 -11.03
C GLU A 91 -23.70 4.31 -9.72
N GLN A 92 -24.22 3.82 -8.58
CA GLN A 92 -23.55 3.92 -7.28
C GLN A 92 -22.16 3.28 -7.33
N TYR A 93 -22.06 2.04 -7.85
CA TYR A 93 -20.79 1.36 -8.04
C TYR A 93 -19.79 2.16 -8.91
N ARG A 94 -20.26 2.71 -10.03
CA ARG A 94 -19.43 3.53 -10.93
C ARG A 94 -18.95 4.81 -10.25
N TRP A 95 -19.81 5.46 -9.46
CA TRP A 95 -19.45 6.66 -8.72
C TRP A 95 -18.45 6.36 -7.59
N TYR A 96 -18.59 5.24 -6.87
CA TYR A 96 -17.57 4.80 -5.91
C TYR A 96 -16.20 4.65 -6.59
N GLN A 97 -16.15 4.02 -7.77
CA GLN A 97 -14.91 3.88 -8.53
C GLN A 97 -14.31 5.25 -8.94
N VAL A 98 -15.15 6.21 -9.32
CA VAL A 98 -14.71 7.56 -9.68
C VAL A 98 -14.14 8.29 -8.46
N ASP A 99 -14.84 8.27 -7.32
CA ASP A 99 -14.39 8.94 -6.09
C ASP A 99 -13.10 8.30 -5.56
N TYR A 100 -13.01 6.98 -5.60
CA TYR A 100 -11.78 6.27 -5.26
C TYR A 100 -10.60 6.73 -6.13
N GLN A 101 -10.76 6.73 -7.46
CA GLN A 101 -9.70 7.15 -8.38
C GLN A 101 -9.36 8.63 -8.23
N LEU A 102 -10.35 9.47 -7.92
CA LEU A 102 -10.13 10.89 -7.61
C LEU A 102 -9.27 11.04 -6.34
N GLY A 103 -9.54 10.27 -5.30
CA GLY A 103 -8.74 10.24 -4.07
C GLY A 103 -7.30 9.81 -4.34
N VAL A 104 -7.11 8.72 -5.08
CA VAL A 104 -5.77 8.24 -5.48
C VAL A 104 -5.04 9.31 -6.28
N PHE A 105 -5.72 9.96 -7.23
CA PHE A 105 -5.15 11.02 -8.06
C PHE A 105 -4.70 12.21 -7.22
N ILE A 106 -5.55 12.70 -6.31
CA ILE A 106 -5.24 13.82 -5.41
C ILE A 106 -4.02 13.46 -4.57
N SER A 107 -4.03 12.28 -3.94
CA SER A 107 -2.94 11.91 -3.05
C SER A 107 -1.62 11.65 -3.78
N ARG A 108 -1.65 11.07 -4.98
CA ARG A 108 -0.42 10.87 -5.77
C ARG A 108 0.16 12.19 -6.25
N SER A 109 -0.69 13.18 -6.51
CA SER A 109 -0.27 14.52 -6.93
C SER A 109 0.23 15.39 -5.77
N SER A 110 -0.19 15.13 -4.53
CA SER A 110 0.12 15.97 -3.35
C SER A 110 1.48 15.69 -2.69
N VAL A 111 2.24 14.68 -3.16
CA VAL A 111 3.47 14.22 -2.50
C VAL A 111 4.53 15.31 -2.33
N ASN A 112 4.62 16.26 -3.27
CA ASN A 112 5.60 17.33 -3.20
C ASN A 112 5.28 18.36 -2.10
N VAL A 113 4.07 18.32 -1.53
CA VAL A 113 3.57 19.29 -0.54
C VAL A 113 3.44 18.67 0.86
N PHE A 114 2.95 17.43 0.97
CA PHE A 114 2.69 16.77 2.25
C PHE A 114 3.43 15.44 2.38
N LYS A 115 4.33 15.35 3.37
CA LYS A 115 5.14 14.15 3.64
C LYS A 115 4.70 13.51 4.95
N ILE A 116 4.34 12.23 4.90
CA ILE A 116 3.91 11.45 6.06
C ILE A 116 5.10 10.62 6.55
N ASN A 117 5.66 11.01 7.70
CA ASN A 117 6.83 10.36 8.26
C ASN A 117 6.54 8.99 8.90
N LYS A 118 5.27 8.69 9.23
CA LYS A 118 4.87 7.41 9.85
C LYS A 118 4.15 6.54 8.82
N LEU A 119 4.82 5.52 8.28
CA LEU A 119 4.21 4.61 7.30
C LEU A 119 3.12 3.72 7.91
N TRP A 120 3.21 3.44 9.22
CA TRP A 120 2.25 2.58 9.92
C TRP A 120 0.91 3.25 10.24
N THR A 121 0.80 4.58 10.19
CA THR A 121 -0.50 5.23 10.42
C THR A 121 -1.47 4.98 9.28
N LEU A 122 -0.97 4.83 8.05
CA LEU A 122 -1.78 4.59 6.85
C LEU A 122 -2.49 3.22 6.87
N PRO A 123 -1.83 2.07 7.09
CA PRO A 123 -2.51 0.78 7.19
C PRO A 123 -3.47 0.73 8.37
N VAL A 124 -3.18 1.38 9.50
CA VAL A 124 -4.11 1.44 10.63
C VAL A 124 -5.39 2.18 10.24
N LEU A 125 -5.27 3.36 9.63
CA LEU A 125 -6.43 4.10 9.13
C LEU A 125 -7.20 3.34 8.05
N GLN A 126 -6.48 2.64 7.17
CA GLN A 126 -7.10 1.83 6.11
C GLN A 126 -7.88 0.65 6.70
N CYS A 127 -7.33 -0.06 7.69
CA CYS A 127 -8.03 -1.13 8.39
C CYS A 127 -9.28 -0.63 9.13
N VAL A 128 -9.23 0.57 9.73
CA VAL A 128 -10.40 1.21 10.31
C VAL A 128 -11.45 1.51 9.24
N ASN A 129 -11.04 1.99 8.06
CA ASN A 129 -11.96 2.25 6.96
C ASN A 129 -12.63 0.96 6.46
N VAL A 130 -11.87 -0.13 6.28
CA VAL A 130 -12.40 -1.46 5.96
C VAL A 130 -13.43 -1.89 7.01
N ALA A 131 -13.12 -1.75 8.29
CA ALA A 131 -14.01 -2.15 9.38
C ALA A 131 -15.32 -1.36 9.36
N ILE A 132 -15.26 -0.05 9.13
CA ILE A 132 -16.44 0.83 9.02
C ILE A 132 -17.30 0.43 7.81
N LEU A 133 -16.70 0.28 6.63
CA LEU A 133 -17.42 -0.08 5.41
C LEU A 133 -17.99 -1.50 5.48
N THR A 134 -17.27 -2.44 6.07
CA THR A 134 -17.77 -3.80 6.32
C THR A 134 -18.94 -3.77 7.30
N ALA A 135 -18.82 -3.03 8.41
CA ALA A 135 -19.92 -2.86 9.36
C ALA A 135 -21.13 -2.18 8.70
N GLN A 136 -20.92 -1.24 7.76
CA GLN A 136 -22.00 -0.63 6.99
C GLN A 136 -22.73 -1.66 6.12
N VAL A 137 -22.02 -2.60 5.48
CA VAL A 137 -22.65 -3.69 4.71
C VAL A 137 -23.58 -4.55 5.59
N PHE A 138 -23.18 -4.86 6.82
CA PHE A 138 -23.98 -5.71 7.72
C PHE A 138 -25.07 -4.97 8.51
N LEU A 139 -24.77 -3.77 9.01
CA LEU A 139 -25.63 -3.04 9.96
C LEU A 139 -26.42 -1.90 9.32
N ARG A 140 -26.00 -1.41 8.14
CA ARG A 140 -26.62 -0.29 7.40
C ARG A 140 -26.95 0.93 8.28
N PHE A 141 -26.01 1.29 9.15
CA PHE A 141 -26.21 2.35 10.14
C PHE A 141 -26.05 3.77 9.57
N ILE A 142 -25.37 3.93 8.43
CA ILE A 142 -25.21 5.20 7.72
C ILE A 142 -26.35 5.32 6.69
N PRO A 143 -27.31 6.24 6.84
CA PRO A 143 -28.41 6.42 5.89
C PRO A 143 -28.06 7.35 4.72
N ASN A 144 -26.94 8.08 4.80
CA ASN A 144 -26.56 9.11 3.83
C ASN A 144 -25.40 8.64 2.93
N ILE A 145 -25.67 8.52 1.63
CA ILE A 145 -24.68 8.09 0.62
C ILE A 145 -23.46 9.02 0.52
N TRP A 146 -23.62 10.32 0.80
CA TRP A 146 -22.51 11.28 0.74
C TRP A 146 -21.40 10.96 1.74
N ILE A 147 -21.75 10.35 2.88
CA ILE A 147 -20.76 9.90 3.86
C ILE A 147 -19.97 8.71 3.29
N ILE A 148 -20.62 7.81 2.56
CA ILE A 148 -19.93 6.70 1.89
C ILE A 148 -19.01 7.20 0.78
N PHE A 149 -19.48 8.13 -0.06
CA PHE A 149 -18.62 8.79 -1.05
C PHE A 149 -17.39 9.45 -0.41
N ALA A 150 -17.55 10.12 0.74
CA ALA A 150 -16.43 10.68 1.47
C ALA A 150 -15.47 9.61 2.01
N LEU A 151 -15.97 8.48 2.53
CA LEU A 151 -15.15 7.37 3.02
C LEU A 151 -14.40 6.66 1.88
N VAL A 152 -15.02 6.53 0.71
CA VAL A 152 -14.42 5.97 -0.51
C VAL A 152 -13.35 6.91 -1.08
N LEU A 153 -13.62 8.21 -1.10
CA LEU A 153 -12.60 9.21 -1.45
C LEU A 153 -11.43 9.15 -0.46
N PHE A 154 -11.71 9.03 0.84
CA PHE A 154 -10.69 8.90 1.89
C PHE A 154 -9.86 7.62 1.76
N GLU A 155 -10.48 6.51 1.39
CA GLU A 155 -9.81 5.26 1.03
C GLU A 155 -8.76 5.50 -0.07
N GLY A 156 -9.15 6.12 -1.18
CA GLY A 156 -8.25 6.43 -2.29
C GLY A 156 -7.13 7.38 -1.87
N LEU A 157 -7.40 8.34 -0.99
CA LEU A 157 -6.39 9.24 -0.43
C LEU A 157 -5.34 8.46 0.40
N LEU A 158 -5.76 7.55 1.28
CA LEU A 158 -4.85 6.75 2.09
C LEU A 158 -3.99 5.81 1.24
N GLY A 159 -4.60 5.18 0.24
CA GLY A 159 -3.96 4.35 -0.76
C GLY A 159 -2.84 5.04 -1.53
N GLY A 160 -3.23 6.14 -2.18
CA GLY A 160 -2.28 7.00 -2.89
C GLY A 160 -1.17 7.51 -1.98
N ALA A 161 -1.49 7.84 -0.72
CA ALA A 161 -0.51 8.35 0.23
C ALA A 161 0.49 7.26 0.62
N ALA A 162 0.02 6.02 0.85
CA ALA A 162 0.87 4.90 1.20
C ALA A 162 1.83 4.56 0.07
N PHE A 163 1.33 4.57 -1.18
CA PHE A 163 2.14 4.40 -2.36
C PHE A 163 3.26 5.45 -2.41
N VAL A 164 2.92 6.73 -2.50
CA VAL A 164 3.98 7.71 -2.76
C VAL A 164 4.91 7.90 -1.56
N ASN A 165 4.43 7.84 -0.31
CA ASN A 165 5.32 7.94 0.86
C ASN A 165 6.29 6.75 0.96
N THR A 166 5.88 5.56 0.54
CA THR A 166 6.75 4.38 0.52
C THR A 166 7.83 4.52 -0.55
N PHE A 167 7.42 4.83 -1.79
CA PHE A 167 8.36 5.02 -2.90
C PHE A 167 9.32 6.20 -2.67
N TYR A 168 8.82 7.29 -2.08
CA TYR A 168 9.63 8.44 -1.71
C TYR A 168 10.69 8.07 -0.66
N LYS A 169 10.31 7.34 0.40
CA LYS A 169 11.26 6.89 1.42
C LYS A 169 12.28 5.90 0.89
N ILE A 170 11.87 4.95 0.05
CA ILE A 170 12.80 4.04 -0.63
C ILE A 170 13.79 4.84 -1.49
N SER A 171 13.34 5.89 -2.16
CA SER A 171 14.21 6.73 -2.98
C SER A 171 15.15 7.64 -2.17
N GLU A 172 14.78 8.03 -0.95
CA GLU A 172 15.60 8.88 -0.07
C GLU A 172 16.55 8.07 0.82
N ASP A 173 16.10 6.92 1.36
CA ASP A 173 16.82 6.13 2.35
C ASP A 173 17.84 5.15 1.73
N ILE A 174 17.69 4.80 0.44
CA ILE A 174 18.49 3.76 -0.22
C ILE A 174 19.49 4.36 -1.22
N GLU A 175 20.72 3.84 -1.19
CA GLU A 175 21.80 4.19 -2.11
C GLU A 175 21.43 3.88 -3.57
N ALA A 176 22.00 4.65 -4.50
CA ALA A 176 21.67 4.55 -5.92
C ALA A 176 21.85 3.13 -6.50
N GLU A 177 22.83 2.37 -6.00
CA GLU A 177 23.13 1.01 -6.45
C GLU A 177 22.00 0.02 -6.15
N PHE A 178 21.35 0.12 -4.98
CA PHE A 178 20.29 -0.81 -4.56
C PHE A 178 18.87 -0.24 -4.74
N LYS A 179 18.75 1.01 -5.21
CA LYS A 179 17.48 1.71 -5.35
C LYS A 179 16.53 1.04 -6.33
N GLU A 180 17.02 0.65 -7.51
CA GLU A 180 16.19 0.01 -8.55
C GLU A 180 15.65 -1.34 -8.10
N PHE A 181 16.48 -2.13 -7.42
CA PHE A 181 16.06 -3.39 -6.81
C PHE A 181 14.99 -3.16 -5.76
N SER A 182 15.15 -2.14 -4.92
CA SER A 182 14.24 -1.85 -3.82
C SER A 182 12.88 -1.32 -4.26
N LEU A 183 12.88 -0.46 -5.28
CA LEU A 183 11.64 0.00 -5.93
C LEU A 183 10.91 -1.18 -6.59
N SER A 184 11.66 -2.09 -7.23
CA SER A 184 11.10 -3.31 -7.82
C SER A 184 10.50 -4.23 -6.77
N ALA A 185 11.19 -4.44 -5.64
CA ALA A 185 10.70 -5.21 -4.51
C ALA A 185 9.39 -4.64 -3.93
N ALA A 186 9.31 -3.31 -3.77
CA ALA A 186 8.09 -2.65 -3.31
C ALA A 186 6.89 -2.88 -4.25
N THR A 187 7.11 -2.81 -5.57
CA THR A 187 6.06 -3.12 -6.57
C THR A 187 5.58 -4.57 -6.50
N ILE A 188 6.49 -5.51 -6.20
CA ILE A 188 6.11 -6.92 -5.97
C ILE A 188 5.24 -7.03 -4.73
N ALA A 189 5.59 -6.35 -3.62
CA ALA A 189 4.78 -6.36 -2.40
C ALA A 189 3.36 -5.79 -2.63
N ASP A 190 3.25 -4.71 -3.40
CA ASP A 190 1.96 -4.15 -3.83
C ASP A 190 1.14 -5.21 -4.59
N SER A 191 1.72 -5.81 -5.63
CA SER A 191 1.06 -6.83 -6.46
C SER A 191 0.61 -8.07 -5.64
N VAL A 192 1.41 -8.49 -4.67
CA VAL A 192 1.06 -9.57 -3.74
C VAL A 192 -0.13 -9.15 -2.87
N GLY A 193 -0.12 -7.92 -2.34
CA GLY A 193 -1.24 -7.41 -1.54
C GLY A 193 -2.55 -7.39 -2.31
N ILE A 194 -2.54 -6.89 -3.55
CA ILE A 194 -3.71 -6.88 -4.44
C ILE A 194 -4.21 -8.31 -4.71
N SER A 195 -3.29 -9.24 -4.97
CA SER A 195 -3.63 -10.64 -5.25
C SER A 195 -4.29 -11.32 -4.05
N ILE A 196 -3.77 -11.07 -2.84
CA ILE A 196 -4.34 -11.55 -1.58
C ILE A 196 -5.73 -10.96 -1.36
N ALA A 197 -5.91 -9.66 -1.61
CA ALA A 197 -7.20 -9.00 -1.50
C ALA A 197 -8.26 -9.65 -2.39
N GLY A 198 -7.94 -9.93 -3.65
CA GLY A 198 -8.85 -10.61 -4.57
C GLY A 198 -9.19 -12.03 -4.12
N ALA A 199 -8.18 -12.78 -3.65
CA ALA A 199 -8.38 -14.13 -3.12
C ALA A 199 -9.29 -14.15 -1.87
N ILE A 200 -9.23 -13.13 -1.01
CA ILE A 200 -10.08 -13.00 0.19
C ILE A 200 -11.47 -12.44 -0.16
N SER A 201 -11.56 -11.58 -1.17
CA SER A 201 -12.82 -10.92 -1.56
C SER A 201 -13.86 -11.93 -2.05
N ILE A 202 -13.44 -12.94 -2.83
CA ILE A 202 -14.34 -13.98 -3.35
C ILE A 202 -15.08 -14.76 -2.23
N PRO A 203 -14.38 -15.41 -1.27
CA PRO A 203 -15.06 -16.14 -0.20
C PRO A 203 -15.82 -15.20 0.74
N ALA A 204 -15.31 -13.98 0.98
CA ALA A 204 -16.02 -12.99 1.80
C ALA A 204 -17.36 -12.62 1.16
N HIS A 205 -17.36 -12.27 -0.13
CA HIS A 205 -18.56 -11.94 -0.88
C HIS A 205 -19.56 -13.11 -0.90
N ASN A 206 -19.10 -14.32 -1.20
CA ASN A 206 -19.96 -15.52 -1.20
C ASN A 206 -20.63 -15.76 0.16
N ARG A 207 -19.89 -15.57 1.26
CA ARG A 207 -20.47 -15.70 2.60
C ARG A 207 -21.47 -14.60 2.90
N ILE A 208 -21.19 -13.35 2.52
CA ILE A 208 -22.11 -12.24 2.74
C ILE A 208 -23.40 -12.45 1.96
N CYS A 209 -23.32 -12.88 0.70
CA CYS A 209 -24.49 -13.19 -0.12
C CYS A 209 -25.28 -14.41 0.37
N SER A 210 -24.62 -15.38 1.01
CA SER A 210 -25.30 -16.53 1.63
C SER A 210 -26.09 -16.17 2.90
N LEU A 211 -25.69 -15.08 3.57
CA LEU A 211 -26.46 -14.51 4.66
C LEU A 211 -27.61 -13.76 3.98
N ASN A 212 -28.85 -14.24 4.13
CA ASN A 212 -30.07 -13.57 3.68
C ASN A 212 -30.29 -12.25 4.43
N LEU A 213 -29.38 -11.29 4.24
CA LEU A 213 -29.50 -9.94 4.72
C LEU A 213 -30.73 -9.36 4.02
N LYS A 214 -31.67 -8.81 4.80
CA LYS A 214 -32.82 -8.09 4.24
C LYS A 214 -32.28 -6.88 3.48
N MET A 215 -32.14 -7.05 2.18
CA MET A 215 -31.67 -6.02 1.27
C MET A 215 -32.75 -4.99 0.98
#